data_AF-A0A543DZI5-F1
#
_entry.id   AF-A0A543DZI5-F1
#
_cell.length_a   1.000
_cell.length_b   1.000
_cell.length_c   1.000
_cell.angle_alpha   90.00
_cell.angle_beta   90.00
_cell.angle_gamma   90.00
#
_symmetry.space_group_name_H-M   'P 1'
#
loop_
_entity.id
_entity.type
_entity.pdbx_description
1 polymer ?
#
loop_
_entity_poly.entity_id
_entity_poly.type
_entity_poly.pdbx_seq_one_letter_code
_entity_poly.pdbx_strand_id
1 'polypeptide(L)'
;MKCPQGRRLSFRHVSVWETILFFVVPSVALYLGIVLLVVAPRMARRPRYRVGQPWPHAPIWWTANPQGAQLPAADHHPTAVTGARAGTERGGARGSW
;
A
#
# COMPACT_ATOMS: atom_id res chain seq x y z
N MET A 1 -22.06 7.97 74.67
CA MET A 1 -21.20 7.09 73.86
C MET A 1 -21.90 6.82 72.53
N LYS A 2 -21.37 7.34 71.41
CA LYS A 2 -21.98 7.22 70.07
C LYS A 2 -21.15 6.20 69.28
N CYS A 3 -21.72 5.05 68.93
CA CYS A 3 -21.04 4.06 68.10
C CYS A 3 -20.84 4.59 66.66
N PRO A 4 -19.66 4.43 66.06
CA PRO A 4 -19.44 4.82 64.67
C PRO A 4 -20.13 3.83 63.73
N GLN A 5 -21.03 4.36 62.91
CA GLN A 5 -21.67 3.67 61.79
C GLN A 5 -20.60 3.04 60.88
N GLY A 6 -20.58 1.71 60.83
CA GLY A 6 -19.69 0.94 59.98
C GLY A 6 -19.95 1.21 58.50
N ARG A 7 -18.92 1.69 57.80
CA ARG A 7 -18.94 1.97 56.37
C ARG A 7 -19.17 0.65 55.61
N ARG A 8 -20.38 0.44 55.10
CA ARG A 8 -20.69 -0.73 54.25
C ARG A 8 -19.90 -0.60 52.95
N LEU A 9 -18.94 -1.48 52.73
CA LEU A 9 -18.30 -1.65 51.44
C LEU A 9 -19.34 -2.29 50.51
N SER A 10 -19.96 -1.47 49.67
CA SER A 10 -20.86 -1.93 48.63
C SER A 10 -20.03 -2.58 47.52
N PHE A 11 -19.90 -3.91 47.57
CA PHE A 11 -19.37 -4.67 46.46
C PHE A 11 -20.35 -4.57 45.29
N ARG A 12 -19.99 -3.77 44.29
CA ARG A 12 -20.73 -3.71 43.02
C ARG A 12 -20.65 -5.10 42.41
N HIS A 13 -21.80 -5.78 42.29
CA HIS A 13 -21.88 -7.09 41.66
C HIS A 13 -21.44 -6.95 40.20
N VAL A 14 -20.28 -7.52 39.85
CA VAL A 14 -19.81 -7.55 38.47
C VAL A 14 -20.48 -8.72 37.77
N SER A 15 -21.30 -8.42 36.77
CA SER A 15 -21.96 -9.47 35.99
C SER A 15 -20.98 -10.09 34.99
N VAL A 16 -21.20 -11.35 34.62
CA VAL A 16 -20.42 -12.04 33.57
C VAL A 16 -20.42 -11.24 32.26
N TRP A 17 -21.56 -10.59 31.95
CA TRP A 17 -21.65 -9.74 30.77
C TRP A 17 -20.79 -8.50 30.85
N GLU A 18 -20.71 -7.86 32.01
CA GLU A 18 -19.85 -6.68 32.20
C GLU A 18 -18.38 -7.06 31.98
N THR A 19 -17.94 -8.21 32.49
CA THR A 19 -16.59 -8.73 32.24
C THR A 19 -16.33 -8.97 30.74
N ILE A 20 -17.25 -9.64 30.04
CA ILE A 20 -17.07 -9.90 28.60
C ILE A 20 -17.02 -8.59 27.80
N LEU A 21 -17.90 -7.65 28.11
CA LEU A 21 -17.98 -6.38 27.41
C LEU A 21 -16.70 -5.55 27.58
N PHE A 22 -16.05 -5.61 28.74
CA PHE A 22 -14.84 -4.82 28.98
C PHE A 22 -13.54 -5.53 28.57
N PHE A 23 -13.48 -6.86 28.57
CA PHE A 23 -12.23 -7.56 28.24
C PHE A 23 -12.21 -8.10 26.81
N VAL A 24 -13.33 -8.64 26.34
CA VAL A 24 -13.39 -9.29 25.02
C VAL A 24 -13.63 -8.27 23.93
N VAL A 25 -14.59 -7.35 24.12
CA VAL A 25 -14.98 -6.40 23.07
C VAL A 25 -13.83 -5.47 22.68
N PRO A 26 -13.09 -4.81 23.60
CA PRO A 26 -12.00 -3.93 23.20
C PRO A 26 -10.86 -4.69 22.52
N SER A 27 -10.58 -5.91 22.96
CA SER A 27 -9.57 -6.78 22.35
C SER A 27 -9.94 -7.14 20.91
N VAL A 28 -11.17 -7.63 20.71
CA VAL A 28 -11.68 -7.98 19.37
C VAL A 28 -11.76 -6.75 18.47
N ALA A 29 -12.27 -5.63 18.99
CA ALA A 29 -12.36 -4.38 18.24
C ALA A 29 -10.99 -3.87 17.80
N LEU A 30 -9.98 -3.96 18.66
CA LEU A 30 -8.60 -3.60 18.33
C LEU A 30 -8.07 -4.48 17.19
N TYR A 31 -8.20 -5.81 17.30
CA TYR A 31 -7.75 -6.72 16.25
C TYR A 31 -8.47 -6.48 14.92
N LEU A 32 -9.79 -6.32 14.95
CA LEU A 32 -10.56 -6.00 13.75
C LEU A 32 -10.16 -4.65 13.16
N GLY A 33 -9.90 -3.65 14.00
CA GLY A 33 -9.38 -2.35 13.57
C GLY A 33 -8.04 -2.47 12.85
N ILE A 34 -7.10 -3.26 13.40
CA ILE A 34 -5.79 -3.52 12.78
C ILE A 34 -5.97 -4.25 11.44
N VAL A 35 -6.76 -5.32 11.41
CA VAL A 35 -7.02 -6.09 10.20
C VAL A 35 -7.64 -5.19 9.13
N LEU A 36 -8.61 -4.37 9.48
CA LEU A 36 -9.24 -3.43 8.57
C LEU A 36 -8.23 -2.42 8.02
N LEU A 37 -7.39 -1.84 8.88
CA LEU A 37 -6.35 -0.89 8.47
C LEU A 37 -5.35 -1.50 7.48
N VAL A 38 -5.06 -2.80 7.61
CA VAL A 38 -4.13 -3.52 6.73
C VAL A 38 -4.81 -3.96 5.43
N VAL A 39 -6.02 -4.50 5.51
CA VAL A 39 -6.73 -5.11 4.37
C VAL A 39 -7.41 -4.06 3.49
N ALA A 40 -8.00 -3.01 4.07
CA ALA A 40 -8.68 -1.96 3.31
C ALA A 40 -7.81 -1.33 2.20
N PRO A 41 -6.56 -0.87 2.46
CA PRO A 41 -5.73 -0.31 1.40
C PRO A 41 -5.32 -1.37 0.37
N ARG A 42 -5.24 -2.65 0.75
CA ARG A 42 -4.96 -3.74 -0.18
C ARG A 42 -6.13 -3.98 -1.14
N MET A 43 -7.37 -3.89 -0.66
CA MET A 43 -8.57 -4.02 -1.49
C MET A 43 -8.73 -2.85 -2.47
N ALA A 44 -8.32 -1.65 -2.07
CA ALA A 44 -8.37 -0.46 -2.93
C ALA A 44 -7.23 -0.39 -3.97
N ARG A 45 -6.21 -1.27 -3.89
CA ARG A 45 -5.09 -1.26 -4.84
C ARG A 45 -5.51 -1.78 -6.21
N ARG A 46 -4.93 -1.19 -7.26
CA ARG A 46 -5.12 -1.66 -8.63
C ARG A 46 -4.71 -3.13 -8.77
N PRO A 47 -5.49 -3.95 -9.49
CA PRO A 47 -5.17 -5.35 -9.70
C PRO A 47 -3.83 -5.48 -10.43
N ARG A 48 -3.03 -6.46 -10.01
CA ARG A 48 -1.75 -6.77 -10.63
C ARG A 48 -1.98 -7.45 -11.97
N TYR A 49 -1.19 -7.06 -12.99
CA TYR A 49 -1.24 -7.71 -14.30
C TYR A 49 -1.10 -9.24 -14.18
N ARG A 50 -1.88 -9.96 -14.99
CA ARG A 50 -1.85 -11.42 -15.10
C ARG A 50 -1.44 -11.80 -16.52
N VAL A 51 -0.53 -12.75 -16.65
CA VAL A 51 -0.09 -13.26 -17.96
C VAL A 51 -1.30 -13.84 -18.70
N GLY A 52 -1.48 -13.46 -19.97
CA GLY A 52 -2.61 -13.86 -20.81
C GLY A 52 -3.82 -12.91 -20.78
N GLN A 53 -3.85 -11.93 -19.88
CA GLN A 53 -4.84 -10.85 -19.91
C GLN A 53 -4.36 -9.70 -20.81
N PRO A 54 -5.27 -8.92 -21.44
CA PRO A 54 -4.90 -7.69 -22.12
C PRO A 54 -4.22 -6.71 -21.15
N TRP A 55 -3.15 -6.03 -21.60
CA TRP A 55 -2.40 -5.07 -20.78
C TRP A 55 -3.26 -3.82 -20.48
N PRO A 56 -3.71 -3.62 -19.23
CA PRO A 56 -4.65 -2.55 -18.89
C PRO A 56 -3.95 -1.26 -18.44
N HIS A 57 -2.62 -1.27 -18.36
CA HIS A 57 -1.83 -0.13 -17.89
C HIS A 57 -1.40 0.74 -19.06
N ALA A 58 -1.09 2.01 -18.80
CA ALA A 58 -0.46 2.85 -19.81
C ALA A 58 0.89 2.23 -20.25
N PRO A 59 1.31 2.42 -21.51
CA PRO A 59 2.65 2.04 -21.95
C PRO A 59 3.68 2.65 -21.01
N ILE A 60 4.61 1.83 -20.52
CA ILE A 60 5.59 2.25 -19.54
C ILE A 60 6.98 1.75 -19.95
N TRP A 61 7.96 2.63 -19.87
CA TRP A 61 9.35 2.33 -20.17
C TRP A 61 10.14 2.19 -18.87
N TRP A 62 10.76 1.03 -18.65
CA TRP A 62 11.54 0.76 -17.44
C TRP A 62 13.02 0.92 -17.78
N THR A 63 13.69 1.82 -17.07
CA THR A 63 15.11 2.17 -17.29
C THR A 63 15.90 1.85 -16.02
N ALA A 64 17.05 1.19 -16.17
CA ALA A 64 17.86 0.68 -15.05
C ALA A 64 18.56 1.77 -14.22
N ASN A 65 18.62 3.02 -14.74
CA ASN A 65 19.14 4.18 -14.03
C ASN A 65 18.56 5.48 -14.64
N PRO A 66 17.54 6.10 -14.03
CA PRO A 66 17.13 7.45 -14.41
C PRO A 66 17.93 8.53 -13.65
N GLN A 67 19.08 8.94 -14.16
CA GLN A 67 19.54 10.34 -14.05
C GLN A 67 19.90 10.99 -15.39
N GLY A 68 20.37 10.34 -16.45
CA GLY A 68 20.73 8.94 -16.68
C GLY A 68 19.70 8.17 -17.51
N ALA A 69 18.43 8.58 -17.48
CA ALA A 69 17.40 8.13 -18.44
C ALA A 69 17.03 9.19 -19.48
N GLN A 70 17.54 10.44 -19.34
CA GLN A 70 17.38 11.58 -20.26
C GLN A 70 16.08 11.60 -21.08
N LEU A 71 14.92 11.50 -20.42
CA LEU A 71 13.70 12.01 -21.06
C LEU A 71 13.86 13.55 -21.16
N PRO A 72 13.54 14.19 -22.29
CA PRO A 72 14.09 15.51 -22.61
C PRO A 72 13.66 16.61 -21.61
N ALA A 73 14.56 17.56 -21.29
CA ALA A 73 14.09 18.93 -21.11
C ALA A 73 13.72 19.44 -22.52
N ALA A 74 12.52 19.97 -22.68
CA ALA A 74 12.04 20.42 -23.97
C ALA A 74 12.99 21.49 -24.57
N ASP A 75 13.65 21.09 -25.66
CA ASP A 75 14.37 21.81 -26.72
C ASP A 75 15.47 22.84 -26.37
N HIS A 76 16.62 22.74 -27.06
CA HIS A 76 17.15 23.75 -28.01
C HIS A 76 18.51 23.26 -28.58
N HIS A 77 18.55 23.02 -29.89
CA HIS A 77 19.76 22.71 -30.69
C HIS A 77 20.76 23.89 -30.70
N PRO A 78 22.08 23.73 -31.03
CA PRO A 78 22.54 23.18 -32.33
C PRO A 78 23.85 22.35 -32.37
N THR A 79 24.01 21.63 -33.49
CA THR A 79 25.27 21.18 -34.16
C THR A 79 26.20 20.20 -33.43
N ALA A 80 26.18 18.90 -33.75
CA ALA A 80 26.84 18.24 -34.89
C ALA A 80 28.34 17.89 -34.65
N VAL A 81 28.58 16.66 -34.16
CA VAL A 81 29.70 15.85 -34.66
C VAL A 81 29.10 14.83 -35.62
N THR A 82 29.22 15.20 -36.88
CA THR A 82 28.85 14.53 -38.13
C THR A 82 29.27 13.05 -38.16
N GLY A 83 28.34 12.13 -38.46
CA GLY A 83 28.78 10.86 -39.06
C GLY A 83 27.85 9.64 -39.10
N ALA A 84 26.87 9.49 -38.20
CA ALA A 84 25.94 8.36 -38.26
C ALA A 84 24.49 8.84 -38.28
N ARG A 85 23.97 8.88 -39.50
CA ARG A 85 22.61 9.19 -39.93
C ARG A 85 21.54 8.58 -39.02
N ALA A 86 20.42 9.29 -38.94
CA ALA A 86 19.12 8.68 -38.70
C ALA A 86 19.00 7.34 -39.46
N GLY A 87 18.61 6.29 -38.75
CA GLY A 87 18.31 4.97 -39.32
C GLY A 87 19.53 4.14 -39.72
N THR A 88 20.17 3.49 -38.75
CA THR A 88 20.87 2.23 -39.02
C THR A 88 20.47 1.21 -37.96
N GLU A 89 19.78 0.16 -38.39
CA GLU A 89 19.22 -0.88 -37.52
C GLU A 89 20.36 -1.60 -36.78
N ARG A 90 20.41 -1.45 -35.46
CA ARG A 90 21.48 -2.02 -34.62
C ARG A 90 21.26 -3.52 -34.28
N GLY A 91 20.34 -4.18 -34.98
CA GLY A 91 19.93 -5.59 -34.78
C GLY A 91 18.68 -5.74 -33.91
N GLY A 92 18.01 -6.90 -34.01
CA GLY A 92 16.77 -7.20 -33.29
C GLY A 92 16.65 -8.69 -32.92
N ALA A 93 16.11 -8.96 -31.74
CA ALA A 93 15.76 -10.30 -31.29
C ALA A 93 14.25 -10.35 -31.04
N ARG A 94 13.60 -11.42 -31.52
CA ARG A 94 12.18 -11.65 -31.31
C ARG A 94 11.95 -13.10 -30.89
N GLY A 95 10.97 -13.29 -30.03
CA GLY A 95 10.44 -14.59 -29.63
C GLY A 95 8.95 -14.46 -29.41
N SER A 96 8.20 -15.49 -29.79
CA SER A 96 6.81 -15.68 -29.39
C SER A 96 6.78 -16.70 -28.26
N TRP A 97 6.26 -16.30 -27.10
CA TRP A 97 5.96 -17.22 -26.01
C TRP A 97 4.58 -17.84 -26.18
#